data_AF-E0VAN4-F1
#
_entry.id   AF-E0VAN4-F1
#
_cell.length_a   1.000
_cell.length_b   1.000
_cell.length_c   1.000
_cell.angle_alpha   90.00
_cell.angle_beta   90.00
_cell.angle_gamma   90.00
#
_symmetry.space_group_name_H-M   'P 1'
#
loop_
_entity.id
_entity.type
_entity.pdbx_description
1 polymer ?
#
loop_
_entity_poly.entity_id
_entity_poly.type
_entity_poly.pdbx_seq_one_letter_code
_entity_poly.pdbx_strand_id
1 'polypeptide(L)'
;MNVLEWNSKPFPDNFRSKLNESEVLKLAYNFNLSLPDSDLYVMETFSIRGKELHNKINEIHLSSMLIVLLNGINKEFDLEEKVFFQKQSVINHLFSLLIGNDRTSSSNAVNSIIKELEMHNYIKTLTDKCSNDNFTIQIPPKCIESYIVSNDVKKEDLAISFLLTLSFIKVNILQNETTFEKLNSSKWQLKKEATVE
;
A
#
# COMPACT_ATOMS: atom_id res chain seq x y z
N MET A 1 -10.06 3.99 9.26
CA MET A 1 -9.77 3.71 7.84
C MET A 1 -11.05 3.31 7.13
N ASN A 2 -11.44 4.11 6.13
CA ASN A 2 -12.54 3.79 5.23
C ASN A 2 -11.94 3.35 3.89
N VAL A 3 -12.29 2.16 3.41
CA VAL A 3 -11.90 1.69 2.07
C VAL A 3 -12.79 2.38 1.04
N LEU A 4 -12.21 3.17 0.15
CA LEU A 4 -12.95 3.85 -0.92
C LEU A 4 -13.08 2.95 -2.16
N GLU A 5 -11.96 2.37 -2.58
CA GLU A 5 -11.87 1.46 -3.70
C GLU A 5 -10.95 0.29 -3.36
N TRP A 6 -11.25 -0.89 -3.91
CA TRP A 6 -10.43 -2.09 -3.75
C TRP A 6 -10.49 -2.92 -5.03
N ASN A 7 -9.46 -2.79 -5.86
CA ASN A 7 -9.40 -3.43 -7.17
C ASN A 7 -7.96 -3.89 -7.50
N SER A 8 -7.86 -4.77 -8.49
CA SER A 8 -6.60 -5.27 -9.03
C SER A 8 -6.69 -5.27 -10.55
N LYS A 9 -5.61 -4.85 -11.22
CA LYS A 9 -5.46 -4.84 -12.67
C LYS A 9 -4.35 -5.83 -13.03
N PRO A 10 -4.62 -6.82 -13.88
CA PRO A 10 -3.58 -7.75 -14.30
C PRO A 10 -2.55 -7.01 -15.14
N PHE A 11 -1.29 -7.45 -15.04
CA PHE A 11 -0.28 -7.09 -16.00
C PHE A 11 -0.61 -7.68 -17.38
N PRO A 12 -0.12 -7.08 -18.48
CA PRO A 12 -0.26 -7.68 -19.80
C PRO A 12 0.44 -9.05 -19.85
N ASP A 13 -0.05 -9.96 -20.69
CA ASP A 13 0.43 -11.36 -20.75
C ASP A 13 1.94 -11.46 -21.03
N ASN A 14 2.49 -10.50 -21.77
CA ASN A 14 3.91 -10.43 -22.09
C ASN A 14 4.76 -9.80 -20.97
N PHE A 15 4.19 -9.41 -19.82
CA PHE A 15 4.94 -8.75 -18.75
C PHE A 15 6.04 -9.61 -18.14
N ARG A 16 5.89 -10.95 -18.18
CA ARG A 16 6.95 -11.88 -17.74
C ARG A 16 8.02 -12.11 -18.80
N SER A 17 7.77 -11.70 -20.04
CA SER A 17 8.80 -11.67 -21.08
C SER A 17 9.67 -10.42 -20.92
N LYS A 18 10.86 -10.39 -21.52
CA LYS A 18 11.73 -9.23 -21.47
C LYS A 18 11.09 -8.09 -22.28
N LEU A 19 10.37 -7.20 -21.60
CA LEU A 19 9.86 -5.96 -22.17
C LEU A 19 11.04 -5.01 -22.42
N ASN A 20 10.96 -4.20 -23.47
CA ASN A 20 11.88 -3.09 -23.63
C ASN A 20 11.51 -1.93 -22.68
N GLU A 21 12.46 -1.05 -22.40
CA GLU A 21 12.28 0.04 -21.44
C GLU A 21 11.15 1.01 -21.83
N SER A 22 10.91 1.21 -23.13
CA SER A 22 9.81 2.05 -23.62
C SER A 22 8.44 1.43 -23.34
N GLU A 23 8.31 0.11 -23.44
CA GLU A 23 7.09 -0.62 -23.11
C GLU A 23 6.79 -0.52 -21.61
N VAL A 24 7.81 -0.70 -20.76
CA VAL A 24 7.66 -0.56 -19.30
C VAL A 24 7.27 0.88 -18.94
N LEU A 25 7.85 1.89 -19.59
CA LEU A 25 7.48 3.29 -19.37
C LEU A 25 6.02 3.57 -19.77
N LYS A 26 5.57 3.05 -20.92
CA LYS A 26 4.16 3.19 -21.34
C LYS A 26 3.22 2.54 -20.33
N LEU A 27 3.59 1.37 -19.79
CA LEU A 27 2.83 0.71 -18.74
C LEU A 27 2.78 1.55 -17.46
N ALA A 28 3.93 2.08 -17.01
CA ALA A 28 4.01 2.94 -15.83
C ALA A 28 3.13 4.19 -15.98
N TYR A 29 3.19 4.84 -17.14
CA TYR A 29 2.41 6.04 -17.44
C TYR A 29 0.91 5.76 -17.46
N ASN A 30 0.48 4.70 -18.16
CA ASN A 30 -0.94 4.30 -18.20
C ASN A 30 -1.46 3.88 -16.83
N PHE A 31 -0.63 3.20 -16.02
CA PHE A 31 -0.99 2.83 -14.66
C PHE A 31 -1.16 4.07 -13.79
N ASN A 32 -0.21 5.02 -13.85
CA ASN A 32 -0.25 6.30 -13.14
C ASN A 32 -1.53 7.09 -13.45
N LEU A 33 -1.92 7.21 -14.74
CA LEU A 33 -3.15 7.89 -15.15
C LEU A 33 -4.44 7.23 -14.63
N SER A 34 -4.34 5.98 -14.19
CA SER A 34 -5.47 5.19 -13.75
C SER A 34 -5.62 5.12 -12.23
N LEU A 35 -4.65 5.68 -11.49
CA LEU A 35 -4.70 5.78 -10.04
C LEU A 35 -5.48 7.03 -9.64
N PRO A 36 -6.25 6.96 -8.56
CA PRO A 36 -6.85 8.17 -7.99
C PRO A 36 -5.76 9.08 -7.42
N ASP A 37 -6.02 10.38 -7.42
CA ASP A 37 -5.21 11.33 -6.67
C ASP A 37 -5.20 10.95 -5.19
N SER A 38 -4.01 10.92 -4.59
CA SER A 38 -3.82 10.56 -3.19
C SER A 38 -2.73 11.42 -2.55
N ASP A 39 -2.80 11.57 -1.22
CA ASP A 39 -1.76 12.23 -0.43
C ASP A 39 -0.48 11.40 -0.42
N LEU A 40 -0.65 10.07 -0.33
CA LEU A 40 0.43 9.10 -0.20
C LEU A 40 0.11 7.85 -1.03
N TYR A 41 1.14 7.22 -1.58
CA TYR A 41 1.11 5.91 -2.22
C TYR A 41 2.02 4.96 -1.46
N VAL A 42 1.52 3.76 -1.13
CA VAL A 42 2.30 2.75 -0.40
C VAL A 42 2.55 1.56 -1.30
N MET A 43 3.82 1.16 -1.41
CA MET A 43 4.27 0.02 -2.19
C MET A 43 4.93 -1.02 -1.29
N GLU A 44 4.81 -2.29 -1.65
CA GLU A 44 5.58 -3.36 -1.00
C GLU A 44 7.06 -3.23 -1.39
N THR A 45 7.96 -3.45 -0.43
CA THR A 45 9.39 -3.52 -0.74
C THR A 45 9.74 -4.83 -1.45
N PHE A 46 10.34 -4.75 -2.62
CA PHE A 46 10.84 -5.94 -3.32
C PHE A 46 12.01 -6.57 -2.54
N SER A 47 11.85 -7.82 -2.10
CA SER A 47 12.98 -8.62 -1.66
C SER A 47 13.55 -9.38 -2.85
N ILE A 48 14.67 -8.90 -3.38
CA ILE A 48 15.43 -9.59 -4.42
C ILE A 48 16.39 -10.56 -3.74
N ARG A 49 16.18 -11.87 -3.90
CA ARG A 49 17.15 -12.89 -3.49
C ARG A 49 17.39 -13.87 -4.64
N GLY A 50 18.66 -14.09 -5.01
CA GLY A 50 19.08 -15.16 -5.90
C GLY A 50 18.58 -15.07 -7.36
N LYS A 51 18.32 -16.24 -7.96
CA LYS A 51 18.01 -16.45 -9.40
C LYS A 51 16.71 -15.79 -9.89
N GLU A 52 15.93 -15.18 -9.01
CA GLU A 52 14.66 -14.52 -9.32
C GLU A 52 14.82 -13.12 -9.93
N LEU A 53 16.03 -12.55 -9.92
CA LEU A 53 16.29 -11.18 -10.42
C LEU A 53 15.82 -10.99 -11.87
N HIS A 54 16.05 -11.97 -12.74
CA HIS A 54 15.61 -11.90 -14.14
C HIS A 54 14.09 -11.87 -14.29
N ASN A 55 13.35 -12.52 -13.39
CA ASN A 55 11.89 -12.56 -13.44
C ASN A 55 11.25 -11.30 -12.84
N LYS A 56 12.01 -10.52 -12.06
CA LYS A 56 11.55 -9.32 -11.35
C LYS A 56 12.05 -8.02 -11.96
N ILE A 57 12.84 -8.07 -13.03
CA ILE A 57 13.45 -6.85 -13.61
C ILE A 57 12.40 -5.87 -14.12
N ASN A 58 11.33 -6.37 -14.76
CA ASN A 58 10.23 -5.52 -15.22
C ASN A 58 9.46 -4.90 -14.06
N GLU A 59 9.28 -5.63 -12.95
CA GLU A 59 8.66 -5.10 -11.72
C GLU A 59 9.49 -3.98 -11.10
N ILE A 60 10.81 -4.15 -11.06
CA ILE A 60 11.76 -3.14 -10.56
C ILE A 60 11.73 -1.90 -11.45
N HIS A 61 11.81 -2.07 -12.77
CA HIS A 61 11.76 -0.96 -13.72
C HIS A 61 10.43 -0.22 -13.63
N LEU A 62 9.30 -0.96 -13.61
CA LEU A 62 7.97 -0.40 -13.48
C LEU A 62 7.85 0.41 -12.19
N SER A 63 8.27 -0.15 -11.06
CA SER A 63 8.18 0.51 -9.77
C SER A 63 9.05 1.76 -9.71
N SER A 64 10.27 1.70 -10.26
CA SER A 64 11.16 2.86 -10.34
C SER A 64 10.53 4.00 -11.16
N MET A 65 9.91 3.68 -12.29
CA MET A 65 9.21 4.66 -13.12
C MET A 65 7.97 5.22 -12.42
N LEU A 66 7.21 4.38 -11.70
CA LEU A 66 6.06 4.83 -10.92
C LEU A 66 6.45 5.78 -9.78
N ILE A 67 7.56 5.52 -9.08
CA ILE A 67 8.06 6.43 -8.04
C ILE A 67 8.28 7.84 -8.62
N VAL A 68 8.93 7.92 -9.78
CA VAL A 68 9.22 9.20 -10.45
C VAL A 68 7.93 9.87 -10.92
N LEU A 69 7.01 9.12 -11.52
CA LEU A 69 5.74 9.65 -12.02
C LEU A 69 4.85 10.17 -10.88
N LEU A 70 4.74 9.42 -9.78
CA LEU A 70 3.87 9.73 -8.64
C LEU A 70 4.40 10.88 -7.77
N ASN A 71 5.71 11.04 -7.68
CA ASN A 71 6.33 12.21 -7.02
C ASN A 71 6.27 13.48 -7.90
N GLY A 72 5.91 13.35 -9.18
CA GLY A 72 5.76 14.44 -10.13
C GLY A 72 7.07 14.80 -10.83
N ILE A 73 7.04 14.88 -12.16
CA ILE A 73 8.22 15.17 -13.00
C ILE A 73 8.62 16.65 -12.96
N ASN A 74 7.70 17.56 -12.60
CA ASN A 74 7.85 19.02 -12.77
C ASN A 74 7.55 19.86 -11.51
N LYS A 75 7.77 19.32 -10.30
CA LYS A 75 7.72 20.16 -9.11
C LYS A 75 9.10 20.77 -8.89
N GLU A 76 9.20 22.07 -9.11
CA GLU A 76 10.36 22.88 -8.73
C GLU A 76 10.68 22.61 -7.25
N PHE A 77 11.71 21.80 -7.00
CA PHE A 77 12.49 21.65 -5.76
C PHE A 77 11.78 21.38 -4.41
N ASP A 78 10.45 21.39 -4.32
CA ASP A 78 9.70 20.91 -3.15
C ASP A 78 9.42 19.41 -3.31
N LEU A 79 10.42 18.61 -2.95
CA LEU A 79 10.38 17.15 -2.86
C LEU A 79 9.47 16.71 -1.70
N GLU A 80 8.16 16.88 -1.83
CA GLU A 80 7.21 16.13 -1.00
C GLU A 80 7.11 14.70 -1.55
N GLU A 81 7.93 13.80 -1.00
CA GLU A 81 7.87 12.38 -1.31
C GLU A 81 6.46 11.83 -0.99
N LYS A 82 5.76 11.36 -2.02
CA LYS A 82 4.44 10.74 -1.90
C LYS A 82 4.50 9.23 -1.81
N VAL A 83 5.60 8.60 -2.26
CA VAL A 83 5.70 7.14 -2.37
C VAL A 83 6.50 6.55 -1.21
N PHE A 84 5.89 5.63 -0.47
CA PHE A 84 6.47 4.96 0.69
C PHE A 84 6.56 3.46 0.48
N PHE A 85 7.59 2.84 1.04
CA PHE A 85 7.80 1.40 1.00
C PHE A 85 7.54 0.75 2.35
N GLN A 86 6.76 -0.32 2.35
CA GLN A 86 6.52 -1.14 3.52
C GLN A 86 7.09 -2.54 3.30
N LYS A 87 7.90 -3.02 4.26
CA LYS A 87 8.48 -4.36 4.18
C LYS A 87 7.41 -5.42 4.42
N GLN A 88 7.39 -6.43 3.56
CA GLN A 88 6.48 -7.57 3.69
C GLN A 88 6.62 -8.31 5.01
N SER A 89 7.83 -8.33 5.60
CA SER A 89 8.04 -8.92 6.92
C SER A 89 7.16 -8.27 7.98
N VAL A 90 6.94 -6.96 7.95
CA VAL A 90 6.10 -6.28 8.94
C VAL A 90 4.65 -6.75 8.82
N ILE A 91 4.13 -6.85 7.60
CA ILE A 91 2.79 -7.36 7.32
C ILE A 91 2.66 -8.80 7.83
N ASN A 92 3.63 -9.64 7.49
CA ASN A 92 3.63 -11.05 7.87
C ASN A 92 3.61 -11.25 9.39
N HIS A 93 4.36 -10.46 10.16
CA HIS A 93 4.36 -10.56 11.61
C HIS A 93 3.08 -9.95 12.23
N LEU A 94 2.62 -8.81 11.73
CA LEU A 94 1.47 -8.10 12.28
C LEU A 94 0.16 -8.91 12.15
N PHE A 95 0.03 -9.70 11.09
CA PHE A 95 -1.14 -10.53 10.81
C PHE A 95 -0.89 -12.04 10.98
N SER A 96 0.22 -12.42 11.62
CA SER A 96 0.57 -13.82 11.89
C SER A 96 0.49 -14.72 10.64
N LEU A 97 0.99 -14.22 9.51
CA LEU A 97 1.00 -14.94 8.24
C LEU A 97 2.14 -15.95 8.11
N LEU A 98 2.90 -16.19 9.18
CA LEU A 98 4.04 -17.11 9.18
C LEU A 98 3.73 -18.32 10.05
N ILE A 99 3.90 -19.51 9.47
CA ILE A 99 3.94 -20.78 10.21
C ILE A 99 5.35 -21.34 10.01
N GLY A 100 6.20 -21.17 11.03
CA GLY A 100 7.63 -21.43 10.89
C GLY A 100 8.26 -20.46 9.88
N ASN A 101 8.82 -21.00 8.80
CA ASN A 101 9.40 -20.22 7.70
C ASN A 101 8.45 -20.03 6.51
N ASP A 102 7.29 -20.67 6.54
CA ASP A 102 6.34 -20.65 5.42
C ASP A 102 5.29 -19.56 5.60
N ARG A 103 5.02 -18.85 4.50
CA ARG A 103 3.99 -17.82 4.45
C ARG A 103 2.64 -18.46 4.11
N THR A 104 1.64 -18.16 4.92
CA THR A 104 0.25 -18.53 4.67
C THR A 104 -0.43 -17.52 3.73
N SER A 105 -1.54 -17.93 3.12
CA SER A 105 -2.32 -17.05 2.25
C SER A 105 -2.87 -15.86 3.03
N SER A 106 -2.64 -14.67 2.50
CA SER A 106 -3.13 -13.40 3.03
C SER A 106 -4.66 -13.34 2.96
N SER A 107 -5.26 -14.01 1.97
CA SER A 107 -6.71 -14.09 1.81
C SER A 107 -7.41 -14.68 3.04
N ASN A 108 -6.79 -15.63 3.74
CA ASN A 108 -7.35 -16.21 4.96
C ASN A 108 -7.44 -15.19 6.09
N ALA A 109 -6.40 -14.37 6.29
CA ALA A 109 -6.42 -13.31 7.29
C ALA A 109 -7.48 -12.25 6.97
N VAL A 110 -7.60 -11.87 5.71
CA VAL A 110 -8.61 -10.91 5.25
C VAL A 110 -10.03 -11.47 5.36
N ASN A 111 -10.24 -12.74 5.06
CA ASN A 111 -11.54 -13.41 5.26
C ASN A 111 -11.96 -13.38 6.73
N SER A 112 -11.02 -13.60 7.67
CA SER A 112 -11.32 -13.47 9.11
C SER A 112 -11.71 -12.04 9.47
N ILE A 113 -10.99 -11.04 8.95
CA ILE A 113 -11.34 -9.62 9.16
C ILE A 113 -12.73 -9.29 8.60
N ILE A 114 -13.05 -9.78 7.40
CA ILE A 114 -14.36 -9.55 6.77
C ILE A 114 -15.48 -10.21 7.58
N LYS A 115 -15.32 -11.44 8.03
CA LYS A 115 -16.32 -12.11 8.89
C LYS A 115 -16.59 -11.34 10.17
N GLU A 116 -15.54 -10.82 10.80
CA GLU A 116 -15.69 -9.98 11.98
C GLU A 116 -16.38 -8.65 11.64
N LEU A 117 -16.07 -8.03 10.51
CA LEU A 117 -16.76 -6.82 10.02
C LEU A 117 -18.25 -7.07 9.77
N GLU A 118 -18.62 -8.20 9.15
CA GLU A 118 -20.02 -8.58 8.90
C GLU A 118 -20.83 -8.70 10.20
N MET A 119 -20.23 -9.27 11.25
CA MET A 119 -20.85 -9.35 12.58
C MET A 119 -21.08 -7.98 13.24
N HIS A 120 -20.36 -6.95 12.78
CA HIS A 120 -20.39 -5.59 13.34
C HIS A 120 -20.89 -4.54 12.34
N ASN A 121 -21.82 -4.90 11.45
CA ASN A 121 -22.41 -3.99 10.44
C ASN A 121 -21.36 -3.30 9.55
N TYR A 122 -20.33 -4.03 9.14
CA TYR A 122 -19.21 -3.57 8.31
C TYR A 122 -18.33 -2.49 8.95
N ILE A 123 -18.38 -2.35 10.28
CA ILE A 123 -17.59 -1.40 11.06
C ILE A 123 -16.89 -2.17 12.17
N LYS A 124 -15.55 -2.19 12.17
CA LYS A 124 -14.77 -2.85 13.23
C LYS A 124 -13.85 -1.85 13.90
N THR A 125 -14.03 -1.64 15.19
CA THR A 125 -13.09 -0.87 16.01
C THR A 125 -11.99 -1.80 16.53
N LEU A 126 -10.77 -1.60 16.04
CA LEU A 126 -9.57 -2.16 16.63
C LEU A 126 -9.17 -1.29 17.82
N THR A 127 -9.32 -1.83 19.03
CA THR A 127 -8.73 -1.28 20.23
C THR A 127 -7.29 -1.75 20.33
N ASP A 128 -6.32 -0.83 20.28
CA ASP A 128 -4.98 -1.15 20.73
C ASP A 128 -4.99 -1.17 22.26
N LYS A 129 -4.33 -2.15 22.89
CA LYS A 129 -4.18 -2.16 24.34
C LYS A 129 -3.08 -1.19 24.80
N CYS A 130 -2.22 -0.76 23.87
CA CYS A 130 -1.05 0.07 24.14
C CYS A 130 -1.26 1.56 23.83
N SER A 131 -2.20 1.90 22.95
CA SER A 131 -2.65 3.27 22.69
C SER A 131 -4.15 3.31 22.97
N ASN A 132 -4.63 4.30 23.72
CA ASN A 132 -6.07 4.45 24.04
C ASN A 132 -6.92 4.83 22.80
N ASP A 133 -6.35 4.72 21.60
CA ASP A 133 -6.95 5.15 20.35
C ASP A 133 -7.73 4.01 19.70
N ASN A 134 -8.99 4.33 19.39
CA ASN A 134 -9.90 3.46 18.70
C ASN A 134 -9.68 3.58 17.19
N PHE A 135 -9.16 2.54 16.57
CA PHE A 135 -8.97 2.51 15.13
C PHE A 135 -10.11 1.75 14.43
N THR A 136 -11.00 2.49 13.79
CA THR A 136 -12.15 1.89 13.10
C THR A 136 -11.83 1.55 11.65
N ILE A 137 -12.12 0.33 11.21
CA ILE A 137 -12.07 -0.11 9.81
C ILE A 137 -13.50 -0.18 9.27
N GLN A 138 -13.74 0.42 8.11
CA GLN A 138 -14.98 0.31 7.36
C GLN A 138 -14.70 -0.07 5.92
N ILE A 139 -15.38 -1.11 5.44
CA ILE A 139 -15.27 -1.57 4.05
C ILE A 139 -16.67 -1.56 3.42
N PRO A 140 -16.89 -0.86 2.30
CA PRO A 140 -18.17 -0.87 1.61
C PRO A 140 -18.57 -2.29 1.17
N PRO A 141 -19.85 -2.69 1.31
CA PRO A 141 -20.32 -4.02 0.92
C PRO A 141 -19.94 -4.40 -0.52
N LYS A 142 -20.03 -3.45 -1.45
CA LYS A 142 -19.64 -3.65 -2.86
C LYS A 142 -18.17 -4.10 -3.02
N CYS A 143 -17.26 -3.59 -2.18
CA CYS A 143 -15.85 -4.00 -2.22
C CYS A 143 -15.68 -5.43 -1.72
N ILE A 144 -16.41 -5.79 -0.65
CA ILE A 144 -16.43 -7.16 -0.10
C ILE A 144 -16.99 -8.14 -1.13
N GLU A 145 -18.12 -7.82 -1.76
CA GLU A 145 -18.72 -8.63 -2.82
C GLU A 145 -17.73 -8.85 -3.97
N SER A 146 -17.08 -7.79 -4.45
CA SER A 146 -16.09 -7.88 -5.53
C SER A 146 -14.88 -8.75 -5.16
N TYR A 147 -14.43 -8.68 -3.91
CA TYR A 147 -13.38 -9.53 -3.37
C TYR A 147 -13.83 -11.00 -3.28
N ILE A 148 -15.02 -11.28 -2.77
CA ILE A 148 -15.56 -12.65 -2.61
C ILE A 148 -15.72 -13.36 -3.96
N VAL A 149 -16.18 -12.67 -5.00
CA VAL A 149 -16.36 -13.26 -6.35
C VAL A 149 -15.07 -13.37 -7.16
N SER A 150 -13.97 -12.78 -6.68
CA SER A 150 -12.68 -12.86 -7.36
C SER A 150 -12.08 -14.28 -7.29
N ASN A 151 -11.28 -14.63 -8.30
CA ASN A 151 -10.51 -15.88 -8.29
C ASN A 151 -9.39 -15.84 -7.23
N ASP A 152 -8.78 -16.98 -6.91
CA ASP A 152 -7.82 -17.10 -5.80
C ASP A 152 -6.58 -16.22 -5.97
N VAL A 153 -6.06 -16.10 -7.20
CA VAL A 153 -4.90 -15.25 -7.49
C VAL A 153 -5.23 -13.78 -7.22
N LYS A 154 -6.33 -13.30 -7.77
CA LYS A 154 -6.79 -11.91 -7.58
C LYS A 154 -7.16 -11.64 -6.12
N LYS A 155 -7.73 -12.62 -5.43
CA LYS A 155 -8.02 -12.52 -3.99
C LYS A 155 -6.75 -12.34 -3.17
N GLU A 156 -5.69 -13.09 -3.48
CA GLU A 156 -4.41 -12.94 -2.79
C GLU A 156 -3.82 -11.54 -3.01
N ASP A 157 -3.81 -11.03 -4.25
CA ASP A 157 -3.32 -9.67 -4.57
C ASP A 157 -4.11 -8.58 -3.83
N LEU A 158 -5.44 -8.70 -3.83
CA LEU A 158 -6.33 -7.80 -3.10
C LEU A 158 -6.08 -7.89 -1.59
N ALA A 159 -5.91 -9.09 -1.05
CA ALA A 159 -5.63 -9.28 0.36
C ALA A 159 -4.29 -8.67 0.78
N ILE A 160 -3.24 -8.83 -0.04
CA ILE A 160 -1.93 -8.23 0.19
C ILE A 160 -2.03 -6.71 0.22
N SER A 161 -2.66 -6.09 -0.79
CA SER A 161 -2.81 -4.63 -0.85
C SER A 161 -3.60 -4.06 0.34
N PHE A 162 -4.63 -4.78 0.81
CA PHE A 162 -5.39 -4.40 1.99
C PHE A 162 -4.55 -4.47 3.26
N LEU A 163 -3.86 -5.60 3.50
CA LEU A 163 -3.01 -5.78 4.67
C LEU A 163 -1.79 -4.85 4.66
N LEU A 164 -1.23 -4.55 3.49
CA LEU A 164 -0.19 -3.54 3.28
C LEU A 164 -0.66 -2.19 3.81
N THR A 165 -1.80 -1.71 3.32
CA THR A 165 -2.39 -0.43 3.72
C THR A 165 -2.71 -0.39 5.21
N LEU A 166 -3.34 -1.44 5.72
CA LEU A 166 -3.70 -1.55 7.13
C LEU A 166 -2.46 -1.57 8.04
N SER A 167 -1.41 -2.29 7.66
CA SER A 167 -0.15 -2.31 8.40
C SER A 167 0.53 -0.94 8.42
N PHE A 168 0.53 -0.24 7.27
CA PHE A 168 1.16 1.05 7.13
C PHE A 168 0.48 2.08 8.03
N ILE A 169 -0.86 2.14 8.00
CA ILE A 169 -1.64 3.03 8.87
C ILE A 169 -1.38 2.70 10.34
N LYS A 170 -1.45 1.41 10.72
CA LYS A 170 -1.29 1.01 12.12
C LYS A 170 0.09 1.35 12.68
N VAL A 171 1.16 1.05 11.95
CA VAL A 171 2.54 1.20 12.44
C VAL A 171 3.06 2.63 12.27
N ASN A 172 2.76 3.27 11.14
CA ASN A 172 3.38 4.57 10.81
C ASN A 172 2.50 5.77 11.13
N ILE A 173 1.17 5.61 11.16
CA ILE A 173 0.26 6.72 11.44
C ILE A 173 -0.19 6.69 12.91
N LEU A 174 -0.70 5.55 13.38
CA LEU A 174 -1.31 5.46 14.72
C LEU A 174 -0.28 5.29 15.85
N GLN A 175 0.71 4.40 15.69
CA GLN A 175 1.73 4.19 16.72
C GLN A 175 2.76 5.33 16.81
N ASN A 176 2.66 6.31 15.90
CA ASN A 176 3.67 7.32 15.65
C ASN A 176 3.03 8.72 15.56
N GLU A 177 2.00 9.02 16.36
CA GLU A 177 1.37 10.34 16.39
C GLU A 177 2.41 11.48 16.51
N THR A 178 3.45 11.30 17.33
CA THR A 178 4.56 12.26 17.47
C THR A 178 5.44 12.39 16.21
N THR A 179 5.52 11.37 15.36
CA THR A 179 6.27 11.41 14.09
C THR A 179 5.46 12.07 12.99
N PHE A 180 4.14 11.83 12.95
CA PHE A 180 3.22 12.51 12.02
C PHE A 180 3.03 13.99 12.39
N GLU A 181 2.98 14.31 13.68
CA GLU A 181 3.05 15.69 14.17
C GLU A 181 4.40 16.33 13.86
N LYS A 182 5.54 15.60 13.88
CA LYS A 182 6.84 16.14 13.40
C LYS A 182 6.84 16.38 11.90
N LEU A 183 6.22 15.52 11.10
CA LEU A 183 6.03 15.73 9.65
C LEU A 183 5.14 16.94 9.35
N ASN A 184 4.16 17.25 10.21
CA ASN A 184 3.28 18.42 10.08
C ASN A 184 3.81 19.69 10.77
N SER A 185 4.58 19.59 11.86
CA SER A 185 5.09 20.75 12.64
C SER A 185 6.39 21.32 12.07
N SER A 186 7.21 20.48 11.42
CA SER A 186 8.35 20.95 10.62
C SER A 186 7.89 21.83 9.44
N LYS A 187 6.62 21.70 9.01
CA LYS A 187 5.99 22.51 7.95
C LYS A 187 5.55 23.92 8.38
N TRP A 188 5.52 24.26 9.68
CA TRP A 188 5.08 25.58 10.16
C TRP A 188 6.19 26.45 10.79
N GLN A 189 7.33 25.87 11.17
CA GLN A 189 8.45 26.65 11.70
C GLN A 189 9.28 27.30 10.58
N LEU A 190 9.52 26.61 9.46
CA LEU A 190 10.21 27.20 8.30
C LEU A 190 9.37 28.29 7.59
N LYS A 191 8.03 28.24 7.69
CA LYS A 191 7.15 29.31 7.16
C LYS A 191 7.18 30.59 8.00
N LYS A 192 7.54 30.52 9.28
CA LYS A 192 7.70 31.72 10.15
C LYS A 192 9.05 32.39 9.98
N GLU A 193 10.09 31.66 9.59
CA GLU A 193 11.43 32.22 9.37
C GLU A 193 11.60 32.82 7.97
N ALA A 194 10.80 32.41 6.97
CA ALA A 194 10.82 32.96 5.61
C ALA A 194 9.90 34.19 5.39
N THR A 195 9.35 34.80 6.44
CA THR A 195 8.55 36.05 6.36
C THR A 195 9.13 37.20 7.21
N VAL A 196 10.44 37.21 7.42
CA VAL A 196 11.15 38.37 7.94
C VAL A 196 12.39 38.62 7.07
N GLU A 197 12.17 39.33 5.96
CA GLU A 197 13.01 40.42 5.44
C GLU A 197 12.30 41.13 4.29
#